data_AF-A0A523REF1-F1
#
_entry.id   AF-A0A523REF1-F1
#
_cell.length_a   1.000
_cell.length_b   1.000
_cell.length_c   1.000
_cell.angle_alpha   90.00
_cell.angle_beta   90.00
_cell.angle_gamma   90.00
#
_symmetry.space_group_name_H-M   'P 1'
#
loop_
_entity.id
_entity.type
_entity.pdbx_description
1 polymer ?
#
loop_
_entity_poly.entity_id
_entity_poly.type
_entity_poly.pdbx_seq_one_letter_code
_entity_poly.pdbx_strand_id
1 'polypeptide(L)'
;MGVSEDINWLKGDEEGVGKVFLLIADKGSAGSRELHELFGVEDWWPVKSHLRALIDRGLIAEIEGSYRLTESGRKVLEGFKAMEYVPRV
;
A
#
# COMPACT_ATOMS: atom_id res chain seq x y z
N MET A 1 3.29 2.39 20.87
CA MET A 1 3.99 1.41 20.03
C MET A 1 3.90 1.92 18.60
N GLY A 2 5.05 2.17 17.99
CA GLY A 2 5.26 3.25 17.03
C GLY A 2 5.03 2.85 15.57
N VAL A 3 4.23 3.66 14.89
CA VAL A 3 3.99 3.63 13.42
C VAL A 3 5.30 3.85 12.61
N SER A 4 6.37 4.30 13.27
CA SER A 4 7.66 4.61 12.64
C SER A 4 8.48 3.38 12.22
N GLU A 5 8.25 2.21 12.82
CA GLU A 5 8.92 0.96 12.41
C GLU A 5 8.33 0.37 11.12
N ASP A 6 7.15 0.86 10.69
CA ASP A 6 6.33 0.29 9.62
C ASP A 6 6.51 0.91 8.22
N ILE A 7 7.43 1.86 8.02
CA ILE A 7 7.61 2.51 6.70
C ILE A 7 8.76 1.87 5.90
N ASN A 8 9.79 1.39 6.59
CA ASN A 8 10.98 0.82 5.93
C ASN A 8 10.69 -0.47 5.17
N TRP A 9 9.74 -1.28 5.61
CA TRP A 9 9.37 -2.51 4.88
C TRP A 9 8.61 -2.19 3.58
N LEU A 10 7.83 -1.09 3.59
CA LEU A 10 7.09 -0.58 2.43
C LEU A 10 8.03 -0.02 1.37
N LYS A 11 9.14 0.60 1.81
CA LYS A 11 10.25 1.03 0.93
C LYS A 11 11.19 -0.11 0.52
N GLY A 12 11.31 -1.17 1.31
CA GLY A 12 12.13 -2.33 0.95
C GLY A 12 11.60 -3.08 -0.28
N ASP A 13 10.32 -2.88 -0.62
CA ASP A 13 9.61 -3.55 -1.70
C ASP A 13 8.70 -2.55 -2.45
N GLU A 14 9.32 -1.45 -2.95
CA GLU A 14 8.62 -0.36 -3.65
C GLU A 14 7.87 -0.84 -4.90
N GLU A 15 8.44 -1.79 -5.65
CA GLU A 15 7.82 -2.34 -6.87
C GLU A 15 6.71 -3.36 -6.58
N GLY A 16 6.64 -3.89 -5.36
CA GLY A 16 5.66 -4.87 -4.91
C GLY A 16 4.60 -4.26 -4.01
N VAL A 17 4.77 -4.42 -2.71
CA VAL A 17 3.78 -3.99 -1.72
C VAL A 17 3.60 -2.47 -1.68
N GLY A 18 4.69 -1.72 -1.92
CA GLY A 18 4.66 -0.26 -1.95
C GLY A 18 3.81 0.26 -3.10
N LYS A 19 3.99 -0.30 -4.31
CA LYS A 19 3.18 0.00 -5.48
C LYS A 19 1.70 -0.29 -5.25
N VAL A 20 1.34 -1.45 -4.70
CA VAL A 20 -0.08 -1.77 -4.40
C VAL A 20 -0.68 -0.78 -3.40
N PHE A 21 0.06 -0.43 -2.35
CA PHE A 21 -0.37 0.53 -1.36
C PHE A 21 -0.62 1.93 -1.96
N LEU A 22 0.31 2.42 -2.79
CA LEU A 22 0.18 3.71 -3.48
C LEU A 22 -0.99 3.71 -4.45
N LEU A 23 -1.25 2.62 -5.18
CA LEU A 23 -2.40 2.50 -6.08
C LEU A 23 -3.74 2.60 -5.32
N ILE A 24 -3.85 1.95 -4.16
CA ILE A 24 -5.03 2.05 -3.29
C ILE A 24 -5.17 3.47 -2.74
N ALA A 25 -4.05 4.09 -2.36
CA ALA A 25 -4.01 5.44 -1.82
C ALA A 25 -4.42 6.51 -2.84
N ASP A 26 -3.95 6.39 -4.07
CA ASP A 26 -4.24 7.30 -5.17
C ASP A 26 -5.72 7.24 -5.57
N LYS A 27 -6.27 6.02 -5.69
CA LYS A 27 -7.69 5.82 -6.02
C LYS A 27 -8.64 6.05 -4.84
N GLY A 28 -8.13 6.03 -3.61
CA GLY A 28 -8.91 6.05 -2.36
C GLY A 28 -9.63 4.73 -2.05
N SER A 29 -10.06 3.99 -3.08
CA SER A 29 -10.55 2.61 -2.98
C SER A 29 -10.29 1.85 -4.27
N ALA A 30 -9.83 0.60 -4.17
CA ALA A 30 -9.60 -0.25 -5.34
C ALA A 30 -10.03 -1.70 -5.09
N GLY A 31 -10.60 -2.34 -6.11
CA GLY A 31 -10.96 -3.76 -6.07
C GLY A 31 -9.76 -4.66 -6.37
N SER A 32 -9.81 -5.93 -5.96
CA SER A 32 -8.75 -6.92 -6.21
C SER A 32 -8.42 -7.09 -7.70
N ARG A 33 -9.43 -7.06 -8.57
CA ARG A 33 -9.29 -7.17 -10.02
C ARG A 33 -8.62 -5.93 -10.62
N GLU A 34 -9.07 -4.75 -10.20
CA GLU A 34 -8.50 -3.48 -10.68
C GLU A 34 -7.03 -3.35 -10.25
N LEU A 35 -6.71 -3.71 -9.00
CA LEU A 35 -5.34 -3.74 -8.52
C LEU A 35 -4.47 -4.71 -9.31
N HIS A 36 -5.00 -5.87 -9.69
CA HIS A 36 -4.29 -6.82 -10.52
C HIS A 36 -3.96 -6.24 -11.90
N GLU A 37 -4.95 -5.62 -12.56
CA GLU A 37 -4.77 -4.97 -13.87
C GLU A 37 -3.77 -3.80 -13.80
N LEU A 38 -3.84 -2.97 -12.75
CA LEU A 38 -2.92 -1.85 -12.54
C LEU A 38 -1.51 -2.29 -12.16
N PHE A 39 -1.38 -3.41 -11.46
CA PHE A 39 -0.09 -3.93 -11.06
C PHE A 39 0.67 -4.49 -12.28
N GLY A 40 -0.05 -5.03 -13.27
CA GLY A 40 0.49 -5.40 -14.59
C GLY A 40 1.24 -6.72 -14.61
N VAL A 41 0.93 -7.63 -13.68
CA VAL A 41 1.49 -8.98 -13.63
C VAL A 41 0.51 -10.01 -14.19
N GLU A 42 1.06 -11.08 -14.76
CA GLU A 42 0.27 -12.23 -15.21
C GLU A 42 -0.25 -13.06 -14.02
N ASP A 43 0.49 -13.06 -12.91
CA ASP A 43 0.19 -13.85 -11.71
C ASP A 43 -0.55 -13.05 -10.62
N TRP A 44 -1.69 -13.59 -10.19
CA TRP A 44 -2.50 -12.98 -9.12
C TRP A 44 -1.91 -13.18 -7.72
N TRP A 45 -1.04 -14.16 -7.55
CA TRP A 45 -0.48 -14.53 -6.26
C TRP A 45 0.29 -13.39 -5.55
N PRO A 46 1.22 -12.66 -6.21
CA PRO A 46 1.91 -11.53 -5.60
C PRO A 46 0.95 -10.44 -5.10
N VAL A 47 -0.03 -10.04 -5.91
CA VAL A 47 -1.00 -8.99 -5.52
C VAL A 47 -1.79 -9.38 -4.27
N LYS A 48 -2.24 -10.64 -4.17
CA LYS A 48 -2.93 -11.14 -2.96
C LYS A 48 -2.02 -11.16 -1.74
N SER A 49 -0.76 -11.57 -1.91
CA SER A 49 0.22 -11.58 -0.83
C SER A 49 0.49 -10.17 -0.30
N HIS A 50 0.69 -9.20 -1.21
CA HIS A 50 0.88 -7.79 -0.89
C HIS A 50 -0.34 -7.19 -0.17
N LEU A 51 -1.55 -7.45 -0.67
CA LEU A 51 -2.79 -7.03 -0.01
C LEU A 51 -2.90 -7.61 1.41
N ARG A 52 -2.61 -8.90 1.56
CA ARG A 52 -2.63 -9.55 2.88
C ARG A 52 -1.63 -8.91 3.84
N ALA A 53 -0.41 -8.60 3.37
CA ALA A 53 0.62 -7.95 4.16
C ALA A 53 0.21 -6.54 4.64
N LEU A 54 -0.52 -5.80 3.81
CA LEU A 54 -1.05 -4.47 4.16
C LEU A 54 -2.23 -4.53 5.13
N ILE A 55 -3.09 -5.56 5.02
CA ILE A 55 -4.21 -5.79 5.93
C ILE A 55 -3.71 -6.24 7.30
N ASP A 56 -2.74 -7.16 7.34
CA ASP A 56 -2.17 -7.71 8.58
C ASP A 56 -1.55 -6.62 9.46
N ARG A 57 -0.95 -5.61 8.82
CA ARG A 57 -0.40 -4.42 9.47
C ARG A 57 -1.43 -3.32 9.73
N GLY A 58 -2.67 -3.52 9.32
CA GLY A 58 -3.77 -2.58 9.51
C GLY A 58 -3.60 -1.28 8.73
N LEU A 59 -2.85 -1.28 7.61
CA LEU A 59 -2.69 -0.09 6.75
C LEU A 59 -3.86 0.06 5.77
N ILE A 60 -4.41 -1.07 5.32
CA ILE A 60 -5.61 -1.11 4.50
C ILE A 60 -6.67 -2.01 5.15
N ALA A 61 -7.93 -1.78 4.81
CA ALA A 61 -9.04 -2.62 5.18
C ALA A 61 -9.83 -3.02 3.93
N GLU A 62 -10.27 -4.28 3.89
CA GLU A 62 -11.22 -4.75 2.90
C GLU A 62 -12.64 -4.43 3.38
N ILE A 63 -13.38 -3.66 2.59
CA ILE A 63 -14.76 -3.25 2.86
C ILE A 63 -15.56 -3.54 1.60
N GLU A 64 -16.53 -4.45 1.71
CA GLU A 64 -17.45 -4.80 0.61
C GLU A 64 -16.74 -5.17 -0.71
N GLY A 65 -15.62 -5.90 -0.61
CA GLY A 65 -14.84 -6.34 -1.78
C GLY A 65 -13.91 -5.26 -2.38
N SER A 66 -13.78 -4.11 -1.73
CA SER A 66 -12.84 -3.05 -2.10
C SER A 66 -11.84 -2.80 -0.97
N TYR A 67 -10.59 -2.53 -1.31
CA TYR A 67 -9.55 -2.17 -0.35
C TYR A 67 -9.47 -0.66 -0.20
N ARG A 68 -9.41 -0.19 1.05
CA ARG A 68 -9.30 1.24 1.40
C ARG A 68 -8.25 1.47 2.47
N LEU A 69 -7.65 2.66 2.48
CA LEU A 69 -6.72 3.06 3.54
C LEU A 69 -7.44 3.20 4.89
N THR A 70 -6.83 2.64 5.93
CA THR A 70 -7.22 2.91 7.31
C THR A 70 -6.66 4.26 7.78
N GLU A 71 -6.99 4.66 9.01
CA GLU A 71 -6.35 5.85 9.61
C GLU A 71 -4.82 5.68 9.74
N SER A 72 -4.37 4.49 10.15
CA SER A 72 -2.94 4.17 10.23
C SER A 72 -2.28 4.21 8.85
N GLY A 73 -2.94 3.67 7.83
CA GLY A 73 -2.46 3.74 6.44
C GLY A 73 -2.32 5.17 5.94
N ARG A 74 -3.25 6.07 6.28
CA ARG A 74 -3.14 7.49 5.92
C ARG A 74 -1.91 8.16 6.56
N LYS A 75 -1.66 7.92 7.85
CA LYS A 75 -0.47 8.45 8.54
C LYS A 75 0.83 7.93 7.92
N VAL A 76 0.86 6.64 7.56
CA VAL A 76 2.00 6.03 6.84
C VAL A 76 2.19 6.65 5.46
N LEU A 77 1.11 6.87 4.70
CA LEU A 77 1.17 7.53 3.40
C LEU A 77 1.72 8.96 3.51
N GLU A 78 1.29 9.73 4.51
CA GLU A 78 1.82 11.07 4.76
C GLU A 78 3.32 11.03 5.08
N GLY A 79 3.77 10.08 5.91
CA GLY A 79 5.19 9.86 6.18
C GLY A 79 5.97 9.43 4.93
N PHE A 80 5.38 8.57 4.11
CA PHE A 80 5.96 8.09 2.85
C PHE A 80 6.17 9.25 1.87
N LYS A 81 5.13 10.07 1.64
CA LYS A 81 5.20 11.28 0.79
C LYS A 81 6.16 12.34 1.33
N ALA A 82 6.15 12.59 2.65
CA ALA A 82 7.04 13.57 3.27
C ALA A 82 8.52 13.18 3.13
N MET A 83 8.83 11.88 3.15
CA MET A 83 10.19 11.38 2.95
C MET A 83 10.59 11.30 1.47
N GLU A 84 9.64 11.13 0.56
CA GLU A 84 9.88 11.21 -0.89
C GLU A 84 10.11 12.67 -1.34
N TYR A 85 9.51 13.64 -0.63
CA TYR A 85 9.65 15.08 -0.84
C TYR A 85 10.95 15.68 -0.24
N VAL A 86 11.93 14.87 0.15
CA VAL A 86 13.27 15.41 0.43
C VAL A 86 14.06 15.40 -0.89
N PRO A 87 14.07 16.50 -1.66
CA PRO A 87 14.92 16.57 -2.83
C PRO A 87 16.35 16.29 -2.38
N ARG A 88 17.00 15.31 -3.02
CA ARG A 88 18.45 15.17 -2.94
C ARG A 88 19.02 16.50 -3.44
N VAL A 89 19.59 17.28 -2.52
CA VAL A 89 20.39 18.47 -2.80
C VAL A 89 21.63 18.10 -3.59
#